data_AF-A0A8H7BU38-F1
#
_entry.id   AF-A0A8H7BU38-F1
#
_cell.length_a   1.000
_cell.length_b   1.000
_cell.length_c   1.000
_cell.angle_alpha   90.00
_cell.angle_beta   90.00
_cell.angle_gamma   90.00
#
_symmetry.space_group_name_H-M   'P 1'
#
loop_
_entity.id
_entity.type
_entity.pdbx_description
1 polymer ?
#
loop_
_entity_poly.entity_id
_entity_poly.type
_entity_poly.pdbx_seq_one_letter_code
_entity_poly.pdbx_strand_id
1 'polypeptide(L)'
;MSAAHLANFRTCLTDWEKLNEQGVNVLSSIDLGKPDLATEAEKINIITQDFKKILENMYEEYDKAVELTPDAPSIGLMRKCLNMYDQEYMVKESIRSIVSESGFATQQHLAGCIALWKAEAYLCDELQEEIKTYSA
;
A
#
# COMPACT_ATOMS: atom_id res chain seq x y z
N MET A 1 1.36 3.07 -27.55
CA MET A 1 2.13 2.78 -26.33
C MET A 1 1.24 3.00 -25.10
N SER A 2 0.26 2.12 -24.87
CA SER A 2 -0.58 2.10 -23.65
C SER A 2 -0.28 0.87 -22.77
N ALA A 3 0.13 -0.24 -23.39
CA ALA A 3 0.43 -1.50 -22.71
C ALA A 3 1.63 -1.41 -21.74
N ALA A 4 2.62 -0.55 -22.01
CA ALA A 4 3.79 -0.39 -21.15
C ALA A 4 3.43 0.28 -19.81
N HIS A 5 2.61 1.33 -19.83
CA HIS A 5 2.17 2.03 -18.63
C HIS A 5 1.28 1.14 -17.75
N LEU A 6 0.38 0.37 -18.37
CA LEU A 6 -0.42 -0.61 -17.64
C LEU A 6 0.45 -1.71 -17.03
N ALA A 7 1.50 -2.17 -17.71
CA ALA A 7 2.44 -3.14 -17.16
C ALA A 7 3.22 -2.57 -15.96
N ASN A 8 3.71 -1.34 -16.05
CA ASN A 8 4.40 -0.67 -14.93
C ASN A 8 3.46 -0.47 -13.74
N PHE A 9 2.21 -0.08 -13.99
CA PHE A 9 1.19 0.05 -12.96
C PHE A 9 0.96 -1.28 -12.22
N ARG A 10 0.92 -2.41 -12.92
CA ARG A 10 0.82 -3.75 -12.30
C ARG A 10 2.02 -4.11 -11.44
N THR A 11 3.22 -3.74 -11.87
CA THR A 11 4.43 -3.93 -11.06
C THR A 11 4.29 -3.22 -9.73
N CYS A 12 3.73 -2.01 -9.72
CA CYS A 12 3.44 -1.27 -8.49
C CYS A 12 2.50 -2.03 -7.54
N LEU A 13 1.46 -2.71 -8.07
CA LEU A 13 0.55 -3.54 -7.26
C LEU A 13 1.31 -4.69 -6.59
N THR A 14 2.18 -5.35 -7.34
CA THR A 14 2.99 -6.48 -6.84
C THR A 14 3.98 -6.00 -5.77
N ASP A 15 4.59 -4.83 -5.96
CA ASP A 15 5.53 -4.28 -4.99
C ASP A 15 4.82 -3.79 -3.73
N TRP A 16 3.59 -3.30 -3.86
CA TRP A 16 2.74 -2.96 -2.71
C TRP A 16 2.47 -4.19 -1.83
N GLU A 17 2.07 -5.32 -2.44
CA GLU A 17 1.82 -6.58 -1.72
C GLU A 17 3.05 -7.02 -0.92
N LYS A 18 4.25 -6.97 -1.54
CA LYS A 18 5.51 -7.31 -0.85
C LYS A 18 5.78 -6.40 0.34
N LEU A 19 5.62 -5.08 0.19
CA LEU A 19 5.77 -4.15 1.31
C LEU A 19 4.73 -4.40 2.39
N ASN A 20 3.54 -4.85 2.01
CA ASN A 20 2.49 -5.19 2.95
C ASN A 20 2.93 -6.32 3.87
N GLU A 21 3.42 -7.42 3.28
CA GLU A 21 3.98 -8.55 4.01
C GLU A 21 5.14 -8.14 4.92
N GLN A 22 6.04 -7.28 4.44
CA GLN A 22 7.15 -6.77 5.25
C GLN A 22 6.66 -6.00 6.48
N GLY A 23 5.68 -5.10 6.31
CA GLY A 23 5.12 -4.34 7.43
C GLY A 23 4.42 -5.23 8.44
N VAL A 24 3.67 -6.24 7.97
CA VAL A 24 3.07 -7.28 8.84
C VAL A 24 4.15 -7.97 9.68
N ASN A 25 5.25 -8.38 9.06
CA ASN A 25 6.32 -9.09 9.75
C ASN A 25 6.97 -8.22 10.82
N VAL A 26 7.20 -6.92 10.53
CA VAL A 26 7.75 -5.98 11.50
C VAL A 26 6.78 -5.78 12.67
N LEU A 27 5.51 -5.47 12.41
CA LEU A 27 4.51 -5.27 13.46
C LEU A 27 4.32 -6.53 14.32
N SER A 28 4.35 -7.71 13.71
CA SER A 28 4.20 -8.99 14.42
C SER A 28 5.42 -9.36 15.27
N SER A 29 6.58 -8.74 15.03
CA SER A 29 7.78 -8.91 15.85
C SER A 29 7.83 -8.02 17.09
N ILE A 30 6.91 -7.06 17.20
CA ILE A 30 6.86 -6.12 18.33
C ILE A 30 6.51 -6.87 19.61
N ASP A 31 7.40 -6.77 20.59
CA ASP A 31 7.22 -7.29 21.94
C ASP A 31 7.03 -6.13 22.92
N LEU A 32 5.80 -5.95 23.41
CA LEU A 32 5.45 -4.88 24.36
C LEU A 32 6.09 -5.05 25.74
N GLY A 33 6.71 -6.20 26.03
CA GLY A 33 7.54 -6.39 27.21
C GLY A 33 8.93 -5.74 27.11
N LYS A 34 9.34 -5.29 25.91
CA LYS A 34 10.59 -4.57 25.69
C LYS A 34 10.35 -3.06 25.72
N PRO A 35 11.22 -2.29 26.39
CA PRO A 35 11.01 -0.86 26.60
C PRO A 35 11.30 0.01 25.37
N ASP A 36 11.95 -0.53 24.34
CA ASP A 36 12.39 0.24 23.17
C ASP A 36 11.87 -0.39 21.88
N LEU A 37 11.12 0.42 21.12
CA LEU A 37 10.56 0.10 19.81
C LEU A 37 11.22 0.90 18.67
N ALA A 38 12.31 1.64 18.94
CA ALA A 38 12.92 2.54 17.97
C ALA A 38 13.33 1.82 16.68
N THR A 39 13.78 0.57 16.78
CA THR A 39 14.16 -0.24 15.61
C THR A 39 12.95 -0.57 14.74
N GLU A 40 11.85 -1.01 15.33
CA GLU A 40 10.61 -1.34 14.63
C GLU A 40 9.94 -0.08 14.08
N ALA A 41 9.97 1.02 14.83
CA ALA A 41 9.50 2.32 14.37
C ALA A 41 10.25 2.80 13.12
N GLU A 42 11.58 2.68 13.09
CA GLU A 42 12.37 3.04 11.92
C GLU A 42 12.06 2.14 10.72
N LYS A 43 11.91 0.83 10.94
CA LYS A 43 11.52 -0.09 9.86
C LYS A 43 10.14 0.23 9.28
N ILE A 44 9.15 0.50 10.14
CA ILE A 44 7.80 0.90 9.69
C ILE A 44 7.85 2.24 8.96
N ASN A 45 8.67 3.19 9.43
CA ASN A 45 8.88 4.46 8.76
C ASN A 45 9.42 4.27 7.33
N ILE A 46 10.47 3.45 7.15
CA ILE A 46 11.04 3.14 5.83
C ILE A 46 9.99 2.48 4.93
N ILE A 47 9.30 1.45 5.42
CA ILE A 47 8.27 0.74 4.65
C ILE A 47 7.15 1.70 4.21
N THR A 48 6.75 2.63 5.08
CA THR A 48 5.70 3.60 4.75
C THR A 48 6.16 4.63 3.72
N GLN A 49 7.43 5.08 3.80
CA GLN A 49 8.01 5.91 2.74
C GLN A 49 8.08 5.18 1.40
N ASP A 50 8.34 3.87 1.40
CA ASP A 50 8.36 3.07 0.18
C ASP A 50 6.94 2.87 -0.40
N PHE A 51 5.92 2.70 0.45
CA PHE A 51 4.52 2.73 0.00
C PHE A 51 4.18 4.05 -0.71
N LYS A 52 4.62 5.18 -0.15
CA LYS A 52 4.41 6.49 -0.76
C LYS A 52 5.02 6.57 -2.15
N LYS A 53 6.26 6.12 -2.32
CA LYS A 53 6.94 6.09 -3.63
C LYS A 53 6.20 5.22 -4.64
N ILE A 54 5.69 4.06 -4.20
CA ILE A 54 4.88 3.19 -5.06
C ILE A 54 3.61 3.93 -5.50
N LEU A 55 2.92 4.62 -4.59
CA LEU A 55 1.71 5.37 -4.90
C LEU A 55 1.99 6.52 -5.88
N GLU A 56 3.08 7.27 -5.67
CA GLU A 56 3.56 8.30 -6.59
C GLU A 56 3.83 7.73 -7.99
N ASN A 57 4.47 6.56 -8.09
CA ASN A 57 4.68 5.88 -9.37
C ASN A 57 3.37 5.42 -10.01
N MET A 58 2.39 4.93 -9.24
CA MET A 58 1.07 4.57 -9.77
C MET A 58 0.37 5.80 -10.37
N TYR A 59 0.44 6.95 -9.71
CA TYR A 59 -0.11 8.21 -10.24
C TYR A 59 0.61 8.63 -11.52
N GLU A 60 1.94 8.57 -11.56
CA GLU A 60 2.72 8.92 -12.76
C GLU A 60 2.36 8.03 -13.96
N GLU A 61 2.23 6.72 -13.76
CA GLU A 61 1.84 5.79 -14.81
C GLU A 61 0.40 6.00 -15.28
N TYR A 62 -0.51 6.36 -14.36
CA TYR A 62 -1.88 6.76 -14.70
C TYR A 62 -1.92 8.04 -15.52
N ASP A 63 -1.23 9.09 -15.10
CA ASP A 63 -1.22 10.38 -15.80
C ASP A 63 -0.67 10.22 -17.23
N LYS A 64 0.43 9.48 -17.40
CA LYS A 64 0.97 9.15 -18.73
C LYS A 64 -0.02 8.35 -19.58
N ALA A 65 -0.73 7.38 -18.99
CA ALA A 65 -1.72 6.59 -19.70
C ALA A 65 -2.93 7.44 -20.15
N VAL A 66 -3.36 8.39 -19.32
CA VAL A 66 -4.42 9.36 -19.63
C VAL A 66 -3.99 10.30 -20.76
N GLU A 67 -2.76 10.81 -20.73
CA GLU A 67 -2.25 11.70 -21.78
C GLU A 67 -2.16 11.00 -23.15
N LEU A 68 -1.71 9.74 -23.16
CA LEU A 68 -1.48 8.99 -24.40
C LEU A 68 -2.75 8.34 -24.95
N THR A 69 -3.64 7.85 -24.07
CA THR A 69 -4.85 7.10 -24.43
C THR A 69 -6.00 7.39 -23.46
N PRO A 70 -6.55 8.61 -23.48
CA PRO A 70 -7.54 9.06 -22.48
C PRO A 70 -8.84 8.24 -22.49
N ASP A 71 -9.22 7.70 -23.65
CA ASP A 71 -10.45 6.92 -23.83
C ASP A 71 -10.25 5.41 -23.66
N ALA A 72 -9.04 4.96 -23.28
CA ALA A 72 -8.80 3.53 -23.08
C ALA A 72 -9.62 3.01 -21.88
N PRO A 73 -10.31 1.86 -21.98
CA PRO A 73 -11.12 1.32 -20.88
C PRO A 73 -10.30 1.07 -19.60
N SER A 74 -9.00 0.80 -19.74
CA SER A 74 -8.07 0.63 -18.62
C SER A 74 -7.91 1.86 -17.73
N ILE A 75 -8.16 3.08 -18.25
CA ILE A 75 -8.03 4.33 -17.46
C ILE A 75 -9.02 4.34 -16.30
N GLY A 76 -10.26 3.93 -16.53
CA GLY A 76 -11.27 3.84 -15.48
C GLY A 76 -10.89 2.84 -14.39
N LEU A 77 -10.25 1.72 -14.77
CA LEU A 77 -9.76 0.72 -13.84
C LEU A 77 -8.60 1.24 -13.00
N MET A 78 -7.58 1.83 -13.65
CA MET A 78 -6.42 2.44 -12.99
C MET A 78 -6.84 3.51 -11.97
N ARG A 79 -7.80 4.38 -12.32
CA ARG A 79 -8.30 5.42 -11.41
C ARG A 79 -8.97 4.84 -10.16
N LYS A 80 -9.81 3.83 -10.33
CA LYS A 80 -10.48 3.18 -9.17
C LYS A 80 -9.44 2.52 -8.28
N CYS A 81 -8.46 1.83 -8.89
CA CYS A 81 -7.36 1.19 -8.20
C CYS A 81 -6.56 2.21 -7.37
N LEU A 82 -6.16 3.34 -7.98
CA LEU A 82 -5.46 4.43 -7.30
C LEU A 82 -6.18 4.90 -6.04
N ASN A 83 -7.49 5.18 -6.13
CA ASN A 83 -8.27 5.67 -4.99
C ASN A 83 -8.26 4.68 -3.81
N MET A 84 -8.23 3.39 -4.08
CA MET A 84 -8.20 2.35 -3.06
C MET A 84 -6.85 2.27 -2.37
N TYR A 85 -5.76 2.31 -3.16
CA TYR A 85 -4.40 2.33 -2.61
C TYR A 85 -4.07 3.62 -1.87
N ASP A 86 -4.67 4.75 -2.24
CA ASP A 86 -4.58 6.02 -1.51
C ASP A 86 -5.23 5.92 -0.13
N GLN A 87 -6.44 5.35 -0.05
CA GLN A 87 -7.12 5.10 1.23
C GLN A 87 -6.34 4.13 2.13
N GLU A 88 -5.83 3.05 1.55
CA GLU A 88 -4.98 2.08 2.23
C GLU A 88 -3.68 2.73 2.75
N TYR A 89 -3.06 3.62 1.97
CA TYR A 89 -1.89 4.39 2.40
C TYR A 89 -2.17 5.23 3.65
N MET A 90 -3.32 5.91 3.70
CA MET A 90 -3.70 6.74 4.85
C MET A 90 -3.81 5.94 6.15
N VAL A 91 -4.26 4.68 6.07
CA VAL A 91 -4.28 3.77 7.22
C VAL A 91 -2.86 3.39 7.64
N LYS A 92 -1.99 3.06 6.68
CA LYS A 92 -0.58 2.71 6.94
C LYS A 92 0.19 3.86 7.60
N GLU A 93 0.00 5.09 7.12
CA GLU A 93 0.58 6.29 7.74
C GLU A 93 0.08 6.51 9.17
N SER A 94 -1.20 6.26 9.42
CA SER A 94 -1.77 6.35 10.77
C SER A 94 -1.11 5.33 11.72
N ILE A 95 -0.92 4.10 11.26
CA ILE A 95 -0.23 3.06 12.04
C ILE A 95 1.24 3.43 12.25
N ARG A 96 1.92 3.97 11.23
CA ARG A 96 3.31 4.45 11.35
C ARG A 96 3.45 5.52 12.43
N SER A 97 2.54 6.50 12.48
CA SER A 97 2.53 7.53 13.55
C SER A 97 2.33 6.89 14.93
N ILE A 98 1.41 5.92 15.07
CA ILE A 98 1.22 5.18 16.34
C ILE A 98 2.52 4.51 16.78
N VAL A 99 3.19 3.76 15.89
CA VAL A 99 4.43 3.05 16.21
C VAL A 99 5.54 4.03 16.61
N SER A 100 5.68 5.16 15.90
CA SER A 100 6.79 6.10 16.10
C SER A 100 6.62 7.04 17.30
N GLU A 101 5.39 7.40 17.68
CA GLU A 101 5.14 8.47 18.65
C GLU A 101 4.58 7.98 19.98
N SER A 102 3.58 7.09 19.91
CA SER A 102 2.79 6.69 21.09
C SER A 102 3.08 5.26 21.53
N GLY A 103 3.56 4.41 20.63
CA GLY A 103 3.64 2.97 20.82
C GLY A 103 2.27 2.33 21.01
N PHE A 104 2.25 1.06 21.43
CA PHE A 104 1.01 0.32 21.64
C PHE A 104 0.71 0.17 23.13
N ALA A 105 -0.46 0.67 23.55
CA ALA A 105 -0.92 0.53 24.93
C ALA A 105 -1.18 -0.92 25.38
N THR A 106 -1.63 -1.79 24.46
CA THR A 106 -1.97 -3.19 24.77
C THR A 106 -1.67 -4.11 23.59
N GLN A 107 -1.59 -5.43 23.86
CA GLN A 107 -1.48 -6.44 22.81
C GLN A 107 -2.70 -6.45 21.88
N GLN A 108 -3.89 -6.12 22.40
CA GLN A 108 -5.09 -5.99 21.58
C GLN A 108 -5.01 -4.79 20.62
N HIS A 109 -4.42 -3.67 21.07
CA HIS A 109 -4.18 -2.51 20.20
C HIS A 109 -3.21 -2.88 19.07
N LEU A 110 -2.08 -3.54 19.38
CA LEU A 110 -1.14 -4.02 18.37
C LEU A 110 -1.80 -5.00 17.39
N ALA A 111 -2.55 -5.99 17.88
CA ALA A 111 -3.27 -6.94 17.03
C ALA A 111 -4.28 -6.24 16.11
N GLY A 112 -4.96 -5.20 16.59
CA GLY A 112 -5.84 -4.36 15.79
C GLY A 112 -5.11 -3.63 14.67
N CYS A 113 -3.94 -3.03 14.96
CA CYS A 113 -3.12 -2.40 13.94
C CYS A 113 -2.55 -3.39 12.92
N ILE A 114 -2.13 -4.59 13.35
CA ILE A 114 -1.72 -5.66 12.42
C ILE A 114 -2.89 -6.08 11.53
N ALA A 115 -4.09 -6.22 12.10
CA ALA A 115 -5.28 -6.56 11.34
C ALA A 115 -5.62 -5.47 10.32
N LEU A 116 -5.55 -4.19 10.69
CA LEU A 116 -5.77 -3.06 9.78
C LEU A 116 -4.70 -2.96 8.70
N TRP A 117 -3.43 -3.21 9.03
CA TRP A 117 -2.34 -3.24 8.05
C TRP A 117 -2.50 -4.37 7.04
N LYS A 118 -2.99 -5.53 7.49
CA LYS A 118 -3.32 -6.67 6.62
C LYS A 118 -4.60 -6.46 5.85
N ALA A 119 -5.55 -5.75 6.44
CA ALA A 119 -6.89 -5.63 5.92
C ALA A 119 -6.83 -4.78 4.67
N GLU A 120 -6.80 -5.50 3.55
CA GLU A 120 -7.18 -5.04 2.23
C GLU A 120 -8.66 -4.60 2.18
N ALA A 121 -9.27 -4.16 3.29
CA ALA A 121 -10.67 -3.77 3.39
C ALA A 121 -11.02 -2.60 2.45
N TYR A 122 -10.01 -1.81 2.07
CA TYR A 122 -10.12 -0.75 1.08
C TYR A 122 -9.74 -1.23 -0.33
N LEU A 123 -9.10 -2.39 -0.44
CA LEU A 123 -8.80 -3.03 -1.70
C LEU A 123 -9.95 -3.98 -2.10
N CYS A 124 -10.13 -4.13 -3.41
CA CYS A 124 -11.20 -4.89 -4.02
C CYS A 124 -10.50 -5.92 -4.89
N ASP A 125 -10.47 -7.16 -4.42
CA ASP A 125 -9.77 -8.28 -5.06
C ASP A 125 -10.20 -8.44 -6.51
N GLU A 126 -11.51 -8.28 -6.79
CA GLU A 126 -12.06 -8.35 -8.14
C GLU A 126 -11.44 -7.28 -9.06
N LEU A 127 -11.29 -6.04 -8.56
CA LEU A 127 -10.70 -4.95 -9.34
C LEU A 127 -9.19 -5.10 -9.49
N GLN A 128 -8.50 -5.63 -8.47
CA GLN A 128 -7.08 -5.97 -8.58
C GLN A 128 -6.84 -7.07 -9.62
N GLU A 129 -7.65 -8.12 -9.63
CA GLU A 129 -7.54 -9.19 -10.62
C GLU A 129 -7.94 -8.72 -12.03
N GLU A 130 -8.97 -7.88 -12.14
CA GLU A 130 -9.36 -7.26 -13.40
C GLU A 130 -8.20 -6.44 -13.98
N ILE A 131 -7.53 -5.60 -13.17
CA ILE A 131 -6.40 -4.81 -13.66
C ILE A 131 -5.17 -5.68 -13.95
N LYS A 132 -4.89 -6.74 -13.17
CA LYS A 132 -3.77 -7.67 -13.39
C LYS A 132 -3.93 -8.48 -14.68
N THR A 133 -5.16 -8.87 -15.02
CA THR A 133 -5.45 -9.75 -16.17
C THR A 133 -5.90 -9.00 -17.44
N TYR A 134 -6.18 -7.69 -17.34
CA TYR A 134 -6.62 -6.88 -18.48
C TYR A 134 -5.71 -7.05 -19.71
N SER A 135 -6.26 -7.48 -20.84
CA SER A 135 -5.55 -7.50 -22.12
C SER A 135 -6.07 -6.34 -22.96
N ALA A 136 -5.17 -5.42 -23.30
CA ALA A 136 -5.45 -4.29 -24.18
C ALA A 136 -5.51 -4.73 -25.65
#